data_AF-A0A9E5FQH6-F1
#
_entry.id   AF-A0A9E5FQH6-F1
#
_cell.length_a   1.000
_cell.length_b   1.000
_cell.length_c   1.000
_cell.angle_alpha   90.00
_cell.angle_beta   90.00
_cell.angle_gamma   90.00
#
_symmetry.space_group_name_H-M   'P 1'
#
loop_
_entity.id
_entity.type
_entity.pdbx_description
1 polymer ?
#
loop_
_entity_poly.entity_id
_entity_poly.type
_entity_poly.pdbx_seq_one_letter_code
_entity_poly.pdbx_strand_id
1 'polypeptide(L)'
;MSLQTDLHNAVAQVVSDSTLLHNVIHGTSTQTVSTLGGAVSSVAKLIHDADVRINVSAEGILAQSQAQAQQALMSAELASEEADRAQQVAAQGVTSTTFVLEQVQASGNQILTDAESVLQQVVSRLQAVGIPDVLSGAHGMLLKVKSDESGYELVNTAALPRFYGFSLSSDGSELLLTQGREDVFDATSYASWMVGEGLTFSIQRNGL
;
A
#
# COMPACT_ATOMS: atom_id res chain seq x y z
N MET A 1 -17.77 -117.60 0.43
CA MET A 1 -18.22 -116.36 -0.21
C MET A 1 -18.42 -116.65 -1.69
N SER A 2 -19.48 -116.14 -2.32
CA SER A 2 -19.74 -116.33 -3.74
C SER A 2 -19.36 -115.06 -4.52
N LEU A 3 -19.01 -115.21 -5.80
CA LEU A 3 -18.76 -114.09 -6.73
C LEU A 3 -19.88 -113.05 -6.73
N GLN A 4 -21.12 -113.48 -6.51
CA GLN A 4 -22.28 -112.60 -6.44
C GLN A 4 -22.26 -111.71 -5.18
N THR A 5 -21.84 -112.25 -4.03
CA THR A 5 -21.68 -111.48 -2.79
C THR A 5 -20.55 -110.46 -2.91
N ASP A 6 -19.42 -110.86 -3.50
CA ASP A 6 -18.27 -109.97 -3.67
C ASP A 6 -18.57 -108.82 -4.65
N LEU A 7 -19.27 -109.13 -5.75
CA LEU A 7 -19.70 -108.10 -6.71
C LEU A 7 -20.69 -107.12 -6.08
N HIS A 8 -21.64 -107.60 -5.27
CA HIS A 8 -22.60 -106.73 -4.58
C HIS A 8 -21.90 -105.77 -3.60
N ASN A 9 -20.95 -106.28 -2.82
CA ASN A 9 -20.16 -105.47 -1.89
C ASN A 9 -19.31 -104.43 -2.62
N ALA A 10 -18.69 -104.79 -3.75
CA ALA A 10 -17.90 -103.87 -4.56
C ALA A 10 -18.76 -102.74 -5.16
N VAL A 11 -19.94 -103.06 -5.67
CA VAL A 11 -20.87 -102.05 -6.20
C VAL A 11 -21.36 -101.12 -5.10
N ALA A 12 -21.72 -101.66 -3.93
CA ALA A 12 -22.14 -100.84 -2.79
C ALA A 12 -21.02 -99.87 -2.35
N GLN A 13 -19.77 -100.33 -2.33
CA GLN A 13 -18.62 -99.49 -2.03
C GLN A 13 -18.42 -98.39 -3.07
N VAL A 14 -18.46 -98.71 -4.37
CA VAL A 14 -18.31 -97.72 -5.46
C VAL A 14 -19.42 -96.66 -5.42
N VAL A 15 -20.66 -97.05 -5.13
CA VAL A 15 -21.79 -96.11 -5.00
C VAL A 15 -21.58 -95.17 -3.81
N SER A 16 -21.12 -95.71 -2.67
CA SER A 16 -20.77 -94.92 -1.49
C SER A 16 -19.67 -93.91 -1.81
N ASP A 17 -18.56 -94.37 -2.40
CA ASP A 17 -17.40 -93.51 -2.72
C ASP A 17 -17.73 -92.48 -3.80
N SER A 18 -18.54 -92.84 -4.80
CA SER A 18 -19.00 -91.90 -5.84
C SER A 18 -19.91 -90.81 -5.27
N THR A 19 -20.71 -91.13 -4.26
CA THR A 19 -21.56 -90.15 -3.56
C THR A 19 -20.70 -89.18 -2.75
N LEU A 20 -19.66 -89.68 -2.06
CA LEU A 20 -18.70 -88.83 -1.36
C LEU A 20 -17.97 -87.90 -2.34
N LEU A 21 -17.47 -88.43 -3.46
CA LEU A 21 -16.81 -87.64 -4.50
C LEU A 21 -17.75 -86.58 -5.09
N HIS A 22 -18.99 -86.96 -5.41
CA HIS A 22 -20.00 -86.01 -5.91
C HIS A 22 -20.22 -84.86 -4.91
N ASN A 23 -20.34 -85.16 -3.63
CA ASN A 23 -20.53 -84.15 -2.58
C ASN A 23 -19.28 -83.26 -2.38
N VAL A 24 -18.07 -83.80 -2.60
CA VAL A 24 -16.84 -82.99 -2.56
C VAL A 24 -16.79 -82.04 -3.75
N ILE A 25 -17.10 -82.50 -4.97
CA ILE A 25 -17.00 -81.68 -6.18
C ILE A 25 -18.16 -80.71 -6.34
N HIS A 26 -19.39 -81.16 -6.10
CA HIS A 26 -20.63 -80.41 -6.35
C HIS A 26 -21.35 -79.98 -5.07
N GLY A 27 -20.69 -80.07 -3.92
CA GLY A 27 -21.25 -79.58 -2.67
C GLY A 27 -21.41 -78.05 -2.61
N THR A 28 -22.06 -77.56 -1.56
CA THR A 28 -22.31 -76.12 -1.38
C THR A 28 -21.09 -75.39 -0.83
N SER A 29 -21.13 -74.04 -0.81
CA SER A 29 -20.07 -73.17 -0.27
C SER A 29 -19.85 -73.29 1.25
N THR A 30 -20.70 -74.05 1.96
CA THR A 30 -20.57 -74.30 3.40
C THR A 30 -20.40 -75.77 3.74
N GLN A 31 -20.41 -76.65 2.73
CA GLN A 31 -20.44 -78.09 2.92
C GLN A 31 -19.08 -78.68 3.24
N THR A 32 -19.08 -79.55 4.24
CA THR A 32 -17.97 -80.45 4.56
C THR A 32 -18.46 -81.89 4.43
N VAL A 33 -17.68 -82.73 3.78
CA VAL A 33 -17.98 -84.15 3.52
C VAL A 33 -17.13 -84.99 4.45
N SER A 34 -17.75 -85.86 5.24
CA SER A 34 -17.03 -86.80 6.10
C SER A 34 -16.55 -88.00 5.27
N THR A 35 -15.24 -88.22 5.24
CA THR A 35 -14.61 -89.36 4.55
C THR A 35 -13.93 -90.26 5.58
N LEU A 36 -13.46 -91.45 5.16
CA LEU A 36 -12.65 -92.33 6.01
C LEU A 36 -11.36 -91.66 6.51
N GLY A 37 -10.81 -90.72 5.74
CA GLY A 37 -9.62 -89.94 6.11
C GLY A 37 -9.92 -88.68 6.92
N GLY A 38 -11.18 -88.47 7.32
CA GLY A 38 -11.64 -87.27 8.03
C GLY A 38 -12.49 -86.35 7.15
N ALA A 39 -12.80 -85.17 7.71
CA ALA A 39 -13.69 -84.21 7.08
C ALA A 39 -12.95 -83.39 6.00
N VAL A 40 -13.49 -83.37 4.78
CA VAL A 40 -12.94 -82.63 3.63
C VAL A 40 -13.95 -81.57 3.21
N SER A 41 -13.51 -80.35 2.94
CA SER A 41 -14.39 -79.30 2.40
C SER A 41 -14.79 -79.60 0.96
N SER A 42 -16.00 -79.22 0.56
CA SER A 42 -16.34 -79.20 -0.86
C SER A 42 -15.44 -78.21 -1.62
N VAL A 43 -15.35 -78.37 -2.93
CA VAL A 43 -14.63 -77.42 -3.80
C VAL A 43 -15.23 -76.02 -3.69
N ALA A 44 -16.56 -75.91 -3.67
CA ALA A 44 -17.25 -74.63 -3.52
C ALA A 44 -16.92 -73.95 -2.18
N LYS A 45 -16.81 -74.71 -1.08
CA LYS A 45 -16.41 -74.18 0.21
C LYS A 45 -14.97 -73.69 0.21
N LEU A 46 -14.06 -74.46 -0.37
CA LEU A 46 -12.65 -74.08 -0.45
C LEU A 46 -12.46 -72.75 -1.21
N ILE A 47 -13.15 -72.58 -2.34
CA ILE A 47 -13.10 -71.35 -3.13
C ILE A 47 -13.71 -70.19 -2.34
N HIS A 48 -14.87 -70.39 -1.71
CA HIS A 48 -15.51 -69.36 -0.89
C HIS A 48 -14.63 -68.89 0.27
N ASP A 49 -14.03 -69.83 1.01
CA ASP A 49 -13.14 -69.52 2.13
C ASP A 49 -11.85 -68.82 1.64
N ALA A 50 -11.37 -69.14 0.43
CA ALA A 50 -10.25 -68.45 -0.20
C ALA A 50 -10.61 -67.00 -0.60
N ASP A 51 -11.76 -66.78 -1.22
CA ASP A 51 -12.24 -65.44 -1.59
C ASP A 51 -12.45 -64.55 -0.36
N VAL A 52 -13.05 -65.10 0.70
CA VAL A 52 -13.21 -64.39 1.98
C VAL A 52 -11.84 -64.02 2.54
N ARG A 53 -10.90 -64.97 2.57
CA ARG A 53 -9.55 -64.72 3.08
C ARG A 53 -8.80 -63.68 2.25
N ILE A 54 -8.88 -63.73 0.93
CA ILE A 54 -8.27 -62.74 0.04
C ILE A 54 -8.85 -61.36 0.33
N ASN A 55 -10.17 -61.22 0.39
CA ASN A 55 -10.81 -59.92 0.66
C ASN A 55 -10.52 -59.38 2.07
N VAL A 56 -10.45 -60.25 3.08
CA VAL A 56 -10.05 -59.87 4.44
C VAL A 56 -8.57 -59.49 4.50
N SER A 57 -7.69 -60.28 3.88
CA SER A 57 -6.24 -60.01 3.85
C SER A 57 -5.86 -58.77 3.05
N ALA A 58 -6.69 -58.42 2.06
CA ALA A 58 -6.57 -57.19 1.31
C ALA A 58 -7.15 -55.99 2.06
N GLU A 59 -7.67 -56.17 3.28
CA GLU A 59 -8.23 -55.11 4.14
C GLU A 59 -9.26 -54.20 3.43
N GLY A 60 -9.93 -54.72 2.39
CA GLY A 60 -10.81 -53.90 1.55
C GLY A 60 -10.09 -52.79 0.77
N ILE A 61 -8.83 -52.98 0.36
CA ILE A 61 -8.00 -52.00 -0.35
C ILE A 61 -8.69 -51.34 -1.55
N LEU A 62 -9.59 -52.05 -2.24
CA LEU A 62 -10.39 -51.49 -3.33
C LEU A 62 -11.31 -50.37 -2.83
N ALA A 63 -12.04 -50.61 -1.73
CA ALA A 63 -12.90 -49.61 -1.12
C ALA A 63 -12.09 -48.43 -0.58
N GLN A 64 -10.92 -48.70 0.02
CA GLN A 64 -10.00 -47.65 0.49
C GLN A 64 -9.49 -46.80 -0.68
N SER A 65 -9.08 -47.43 -1.79
CA SER A 65 -8.58 -46.74 -2.99
C SER A 65 -9.67 -45.88 -3.63
N GLN A 66 -10.92 -46.37 -3.67
CA GLN A 66 -12.05 -45.58 -4.16
C GLN A 66 -12.32 -44.36 -3.28
N ALA A 67 -12.28 -44.52 -1.95
CA ALA A 67 -12.45 -43.41 -1.02
C ALA A 67 -11.33 -42.37 -1.14
N GLN A 68 -10.08 -42.82 -1.23
CA GLN A 68 -8.92 -41.94 -1.43
C GLN A 68 -8.98 -41.21 -2.77
N ALA A 69 -9.40 -41.89 -3.85
CA ALA A 69 -9.56 -41.26 -5.16
C ALA A 69 -10.66 -40.17 -5.14
N GLN A 70 -11.78 -40.42 -4.45
CA GLN A 70 -12.85 -39.42 -4.27
C GLN A 70 -12.37 -38.22 -3.44
N GLN A 71 -11.61 -38.46 -2.37
CA GLN A 71 -11.03 -37.39 -1.56
C GLN A 71 -10.02 -36.55 -2.34
N ALA A 72 -9.17 -37.20 -3.15
CA ALA A 72 -8.22 -36.51 -4.02
C ALA A 72 -8.93 -35.66 -5.09
N LEU A 73 -10.02 -36.17 -5.68
CA LEU A 73 -10.85 -35.43 -6.62
C LEU A 73 -11.45 -34.19 -5.99
N MET A 74 -12.09 -34.33 -4.81
CA MET A 74 -12.67 -33.20 -4.07
C MET A 74 -11.61 -32.16 -3.70
N SER A 75 -10.41 -32.61 -3.29
CA SER A 75 -9.30 -31.71 -2.96
C SER A 75 -8.81 -30.94 -4.20
N ALA A 76 -8.76 -31.59 -5.35
CA ALA A 76 -8.37 -30.95 -6.61
C ALA A 76 -9.41 -29.93 -7.09
N GLU A 77 -10.70 -30.24 -6.96
CA GLU A 77 -11.80 -29.32 -7.28
C GLU A 77 -11.73 -28.06 -6.41
N LEU A 78 -11.57 -28.21 -5.09
CA LEU A 78 -11.41 -27.08 -4.17
C LEU A 78 -10.17 -26.22 -4.50
N ALA A 79 -9.05 -26.85 -4.84
CA ALA A 79 -7.84 -26.14 -5.25
C ALA A 79 -8.04 -25.36 -6.56
N SER A 80 -8.79 -25.93 -7.51
CA SER A 80 -9.14 -25.24 -8.77
C SER A 80 -10.01 -24.02 -8.51
N GLU A 81 -11.06 -24.15 -7.69
CA GLU A 81 -11.93 -23.04 -7.33
C GLU A 81 -11.17 -21.92 -6.60
N GLU A 82 -10.24 -22.28 -5.71
CA GLU A 82 -9.43 -21.30 -5.01
C GLU A 82 -8.45 -20.57 -5.95
N ALA A 83 -7.89 -21.28 -6.92
CA ALA A 83 -7.05 -20.67 -7.96
C ALA A 83 -7.86 -19.67 -8.81
N ASP A 84 -9.09 -20.02 -9.20
CA ASP A 84 -9.99 -19.13 -9.94
C ASP A 84 -10.35 -17.88 -9.11
N ARG A 85 -10.66 -18.07 -7.82
CA ARG A 85 -10.91 -16.95 -6.88
C ARG A 85 -9.68 -16.04 -6.77
N ALA A 86 -8.49 -16.60 -6.59
CA ALA A 86 -7.25 -15.83 -6.50
C ALA A 86 -6.98 -15.03 -7.79
N GLN A 87 -7.21 -15.63 -8.96
CA GLN A 87 -7.07 -14.95 -10.25
C GLN A 87 -8.05 -13.78 -10.39
N GLN A 88 -9.30 -13.95 -9.98
CA GLN A 88 -10.31 -12.88 -10.03
C GLN A 88 -9.95 -11.72 -9.10
N VAL A 89 -9.52 -12.01 -7.87
CA VAL A 89 -9.07 -10.99 -6.91
C VAL A 89 -7.86 -10.23 -7.45
N ALA A 90 -6.90 -10.93 -8.05
CA ALA A 90 -5.74 -10.28 -8.67
C ALA A 90 -6.15 -9.35 -9.82
N ALA A 91 -7.05 -9.79 -10.70
CA ALA A 91 -7.55 -8.97 -11.81
C ALA A 91 -8.31 -7.71 -11.33
N GLN A 92 -9.12 -7.84 -10.28
CA GLN A 92 -9.78 -6.70 -9.63
C GLN A 92 -8.76 -5.74 -9.00
N GLY A 93 -7.72 -6.27 -8.35
CA GLY A 93 -6.64 -5.48 -7.76
C GLY A 93 -5.88 -4.67 -8.81
N VAL A 94 -5.58 -5.24 -9.97
CA VAL A 94 -4.97 -4.52 -11.10
C VAL A 94 -5.90 -3.41 -11.58
N THR A 95 -7.18 -3.70 -11.80
CA THR A 95 -8.18 -2.72 -12.27
C THR A 95 -8.30 -1.53 -11.30
N SER A 96 -8.41 -1.82 -10.00
CA SER A 96 -8.47 -0.79 -8.95
C SER A 96 -7.20 0.06 -8.92
N THR A 97 -6.03 -0.58 -9.04
CA THR A 97 -4.74 0.12 -9.07
C THR A 97 -4.64 1.05 -10.28
N THR A 98 -5.03 0.59 -11.47
CA THR A 98 -5.06 1.43 -12.69
C THR A 98 -5.99 2.63 -12.52
N PHE A 99 -7.19 2.42 -11.98
CA PHE A 99 -8.13 3.51 -11.72
C PHE A 99 -7.56 4.57 -10.76
N VAL A 100 -6.92 4.14 -9.67
CA VAL A 100 -6.27 5.05 -8.72
C VAL A 100 -5.13 5.83 -9.40
N LEU A 101 -4.31 5.17 -10.22
CA LEU A 101 -3.22 5.83 -10.95
C LEU A 101 -3.74 6.90 -11.92
N GLU A 102 -4.80 6.60 -12.67
CA GLU A 102 -5.46 7.56 -13.56
C GLU A 102 -6.03 8.76 -12.79
N GLN A 103 -6.68 8.51 -11.65
CA GLN A 103 -7.23 9.56 -10.80
C GLN A 103 -6.12 10.45 -10.21
N VAL A 104 -5.02 9.86 -9.74
CA VAL A 104 -3.86 10.61 -9.21
C VAL A 104 -3.22 11.44 -10.31
N GLN A 105 -3.06 10.90 -11.51
CA GLN A 105 -2.52 11.65 -12.64
C GLN A 105 -3.42 12.83 -13.03
N ALA A 106 -4.73 12.61 -13.11
CA ALA A 106 -5.70 13.67 -13.39
C ALA A 106 -5.69 14.76 -12.31
N SER A 107 -5.69 14.36 -11.03
CA SER A 107 -5.62 15.30 -9.89
C SER A 107 -4.31 16.08 -9.88
N GLY A 108 -3.17 15.43 -10.16
CA GLY A 108 -1.87 16.09 -10.25
C GLY A 108 -1.83 17.14 -11.37
N ASN A 109 -2.37 16.81 -12.55
CA ASN A 109 -2.47 17.76 -13.66
C ASN A 109 -3.39 18.96 -13.34
N GLN A 110 -4.49 18.71 -12.63
CA GLN A 110 -5.39 19.77 -12.19
C GLN A 110 -4.69 20.70 -11.20
N ILE A 111 -3.95 20.16 -10.22
CA ILE A 111 -3.19 20.97 -9.25
C ILE A 111 -2.18 21.87 -9.96
N LEU A 112 -1.46 21.34 -10.96
CA LEU A 112 -0.51 22.15 -11.75
C LEU A 112 -1.22 23.28 -12.51
N THR A 113 -2.37 22.98 -13.09
CA THR A 113 -3.18 23.99 -13.81
C THR A 113 -3.71 25.07 -12.86
N ASP A 114 -4.21 24.67 -11.70
CA ASP A 114 -4.71 25.58 -10.68
C ASP A 114 -3.58 26.44 -10.11
N ALA A 115 -2.41 25.86 -9.86
CA ALA A 115 -1.23 26.58 -9.38
C ALA A 115 -0.75 27.63 -10.40
N GLU A 116 -0.71 27.29 -11.68
CA GLU A 116 -0.38 28.24 -12.75
C GLU A 116 -1.40 29.38 -12.80
N SER A 117 -2.70 29.06 -12.72
CA SER A 117 -3.78 30.06 -12.68
C SER A 117 -3.62 31.03 -11.49
N VAL A 118 -3.34 30.51 -10.30
CA VAL A 118 -3.08 31.32 -9.11
C VAL A 118 -1.84 32.19 -9.28
N LEU A 119 -0.74 31.64 -9.82
CA LEU A 119 0.47 32.41 -10.08
C LEU A 119 0.21 33.57 -11.04
N GLN A 120 -0.46 33.32 -12.16
CA GLN A 120 -0.84 34.36 -13.12
C GLN A 120 -1.74 35.41 -12.50
N GLN A 121 -2.66 35.01 -11.62
CA GLN A 121 -3.50 35.95 -10.88
C GLN A 121 -2.69 36.82 -9.91
N VAL A 122 -1.72 36.24 -9.19
CA VAL A 122 -0.84 37.00 -8.29
C VAL A 122 0.03 37.97 -9.07
N VAL A 123 0.64 37.53 -10.17
CA VAL A 123 1.46 38.39 -11.04
C VAL A 123 0.62 39.54 -11.59
N SER A 124 -0.59 39.27 -12.10
CA SER A 124 -1.49 40.30 -12.59
C SER A 124 -1.87 41.31 -11.50
N ARG A 125 -2.16 40.85 -10.28
CA ARG A 125 -2.44 41.75 -9.15
C ARG A 125 -1.23 42.59 -8.76
N LEU A 126 -0.03 42.01 -8.70
CA LEU A 126 1.20 42.76 -8.40
C LEU A 126 1.49 43.82 -9.46
N GLN A 127 1.34 43.48 -10.74
CA GLN A 127 1.48 44.42 -11.85
C GLN A 127 0.43 45.54 -11.78
N ALA A 128 -0.81 45.21 -11.45
CA ALA A 128 -1.88 46.19 -11.30
C ALA A 128 -1.68 47.16 -10.12
N VAL A 129 -0.95 46.75 -9.08
CA VAL A 129 -0.58 47.63 -7.97
C VAL A 129 0.45 48.69 -8.40
N GLY A 130 1.24 48.43 -9.44
CA GLY A 130 2.12 49.43 -10.06
C GLY A 130 3.20 49.98 -9.13
N ILE A 131 3.71 49.16 -8.20
CA ILE A 131 4.87 49.49 -7.37
C ILE A 131 6.16 49.28 -8.20
N PRO A 132 7.17 50.17 -8.10
CA PRO A 132 8.44 49.98 -8.79
C PRO A 132 9.16 48.68 -8.40
N ASP A 133 9.67 47.95 -9.39
CA ASP A 133 10.38 46.67 -9.19
C ASP A 133 11.75 46.80 -8.52
N VAL A 134 12.33 48.02 -8.48
CA VAL A 134 13.64 48.31 -7.88
C VAL A 134 13.56 49.60 -7.07
N LEU A 135 13.95 49.52 -5.80
CA LEU A 135 14.11 50.67 -4.90
C LEU A 135 15.58 50.99 -4.59
N SER A 136 16.52 50.17 -5.08
CA SER A 136 17.94 50.42 -4.88
C SER A 136 18.34 51.76 -5.48
N GLY A 137 19.04 52.59 -4.69
CA GLY A 137 19.43 53.95 -5.08
C GLY A 137 18.35 55.02 -4.85
N ALA A 138 17.13 54.66 -4.45
CA ALA A 138 16.04 55.60 -4.16
C ALA A 138 16.04 56.11 -2.69
N HIS A 139 17.22 56.24 -2.07
CA HIS A 139 17.34 56.72 -0.69
C HIS A 139 16.71 58.12 -0.54
N GLY A 140 15.91 58.31 0.51
CA GLY A 140 15.23 59.57 0.78
C GLY A 140 14.03 59.88 -0.13
N MET A 141 13.66 58.99 -1.05
CA MET A 141 12.48 59.13 -1.90
C MET A 141 11.24 58.49 -1.25
N LEU A 142 10.06 59.00 -1.58
CA LEU A 142 8.76 58.45 -1.13
C LEU A 142 8.02 57.82 -2.32
N LEU A 143 7.28 56.75 -2.06
CA LEU A 143 6.29 56.22 -3.02
C LEU A 143 5.02 57.07 -2.94
N LYS A 144 4.66 57.70 -4.04
CA LYS A 144 3.44 58.51 -4.19
C LYS A 144 2.53 57.88 -5.23
N VAL A 145 1.22 57.88 -4.98
CA VAL A 145 0.23 57.48 -5.99
C VAL A 145 0.24 58.48 -7.14
N LYS A 146 0.29 57.99 -8.37
CA LYS A 146 0.25 58.82 -9.59
C LYS A 146 -1.07 59.59 -9.69
N SER A 147 -1.05 60.73 -10.38
CA SER A 147 -2.25 61.57 -10.55
C SER A 147 -3.36 60.92 -11.36
N ASP A 148 -3.04 59.90 -12.17
CA ASP A 148 -3.99 59.09 -12.93
C ASP A 148 -4.43 57.82 -12.16
N GLU A 149 -4.00 57.67 -10.90
CA GLU A 149 -4.29 56.54 -10.02
C GLU A 149 -3.82 55.17 -10.56
N SER A 150 -2.96 55.17 -11.59
CA SER A 150 -2.50 53.95 -12.27
C SER A 150 -1.43 53.15 -11.51
N GLY A 151 -0.98 53.64 -10.34
CA GLY A 151 0.06 52.99 -9.53
C GLY A 151 0.90 54.01 -8.75
N TYR A 152 2.15 53.64 -8.46
CA TYR A 152 3.08 54.45 -7.66
C TYR A 152 4.23 55.00 -8.50
N GLU A 153 4.74 56.16 -8.09
CA GLU A 153 5.98 56.75 -8.58
C GLU A 153 6.88 57.13 -7.40
N LEU A 154 8.20 57.09 -7.62
CA LEU A 154 9.16 57.59 -6.66
C LEU A 154 9.28 59.10 -6.82
N VAL A 155 9.05 59.83 -5.73
CA VAL A 155 9.20 61.29 -5.68
C VAL A 155 10.30 61.68 -4.71
N ASN A 156 11.13 62.63 -5.12
CA ASN A 156 12.05 63.30 -4.21
C ASN A 156 11.24 64.04 -3.15
N THR A 157 11.54 63.80 -1.88
CA THR A 157 10.98 64.62 -0.82
C THR A 157 11.76 65.93 -0.72
N ALA A 158 11.10 67.05 -1.03
CA ALA A 158 11.65 68.37 -0.73
C ALA A 158 11.71 68.64 0.79
N ALA A 159 11.18 67.72 1.61
CA ALA A 159 11.05 67.80 3.06
C ALA A 159 11.93 66.77 3.77
N LEU A 160 13.17 66.52 3.30
CA LEU A 160 14.18 65.90 4.17
C LEU A 160 14.47 66.90 5.29
N PRO A 161 14.05 66.67 6.55
CA PRO A 161 14.18 67.68 7.58
C PRO A 161 15.66 67.97 7.82
N ARG A 162 16.04 69.25 7.86
CA ARG A 162 17.44 69.63 8.04
C ARG A 162 17.92 69.23 9.43
N PHE A 163 19.05 68.52 9.48
CA PHE A 163 19.75 68.24 10.72
C PHE A 163 20.52 69.49 11.15
N TYR A 164 20.47 69.80 12.45
CA TYR A 164 21.28 70.82 13.09
C TYR A 164 21.93 70.21 14.34
N GLY A 165 23.25 70.13 14.35
CA GLY A 165 24.04 69.62 15.46
C GLY A 165 25.02 70.68 15.97
N PHE A 166 25.05 70.88 17.28
CA PHE A 166 25.97 71.77 17.96
C PHE A 166 27.01 70.98 18.71
N SER A 167 28.28 71.27 18.46
CA SER A 167 29.42 70.74 19.19
C SER A 167 30.30 71.89 19.68
N LEU A 168 31.15 71.63 20.68
CA LEU A 168 32.16 72.58 21.09
C LEU A 168 33.43 72.35 20.27
N SER A 169 34.19 73.41 19.99
CA SER A 169 35.55 73.28 19.47
C SER A 169 36.42 72.46 20.43
N SER A 170 37.53 71.90 19.95
CA SER A 170 38.40 71.04 20.76
C SER A 170 39.00 71.75 21.98
N ASP A 171 39.12 73.07 21.93
CA ASP A 171 39.58 73.93 23.03
C ASP A 171 38.44 74.48 23.89
N GLY A 172 37.19 74.12 23.58
CA GLY A 172 35.98 74.51 24.28
C GLY A 172 35.57 75.98 24.12
N SER A 173 36.25 76.73 23.25
CA SER A 173 36.08 78.18 23.14
C SER A 173 34.96 78.61 22.19
N GLU A 174 34.60 77.77 21.23
CA GLU A 174 33.60 78.08 20.19
C GLU A 174 32.49 77.03 20.14
N LEU A 175 31.27 77.48 19.83
CA LEU A 175 30.16 76.61 19.48
C LEU A 175 30.14 76.43 17.96
N LEU A 176 30.31 75.20 17.50
CA LEU A 176 30.31 74.83 16.10
C LEU A 176 28.94 74.30 15.70
N LEU A 177 28.37 74.83 14.62
CA LEU A 177 27.13 74.34 14.03
C LEU A 177 27.46 73.48 12.80
N THR A 178 27.05 72.22 12.84
CA THR A 178 26.95 71.35 11.66
C THR A 178 25.51 71.27 11.21
N GLN A 179 25.26 71.48 9.93
CA GLN A 179 23.93 71.37 9.36
C GLN A 179 23.97 70.75 7.96
N GLY A 180 22.94 69.99 7.62
CA GLY A 180 22.78 69.39 6.30
C GLY A 180 21.53 68.53 6.20
N ARG A 181 21.29 67.95 5.03
CA ARG A 181 20.07 67.19 4.71
C ARG A 181 20.33 65.76 4.25
N GLU A 182 21.50 65.49 3.65
CA GLU A 182 21.76 64.25 2.90
C GLU A 182 22.98 63.47 3.41
N ASP A 183 23.66 63.96 4.46
CA ASP A 183 24.79 63.27 5.09
C ASP A 183 24.35 62.38 6.25
N VAL A 184 25.20 61.42 6.60
CA VAL A 184 25.04 60.62 7.82
C VAL A 184 25.60 61.40 8.99
N PHE A 185 24.71 61.90 9.86
CA PHE A 185 25.10 62.59 11.09
C PHE A 185 25.05 61.62 12.27
N ASP A 186 26.19 61.36 12.92
CA ASP A 186 26.22 60.64 14.19
C ASP A 186 25.80 61.58 15.32
N ALA A 187 24.58 61.38 15.84
CA ALA A 187 24.01 62.18 16.92
C ALA A 187 24.88 62.23 18.18
N THR A 188 25.72 61.22 18.42
CA THR A 188 26.62 61.16 19.58
C THR A 188 27.81 62.12 19.48
N SER A 189 28.10 62.63 18.29
CA SER A 189 29.18 63.60 18.05
C SER A 189 28.80 65.04 18.42
N TYR A 190 27.56 65.29 18.84
CA TYR A 190 27.02 66.62 19.12
C TYR A 190 26.56 66.72 20.57
N ALA A 191 26.86 67.85 21.21
CA ALA A 191 26.42 68.14 22.57
C ALA A 191 24.90 68.41 22.63
N SER A 192 24.33 68.93 21.54
CA SER A 192 22.89 69.10 21.34
C SER A 192 22.57 69.02 19.85
N TRP A 193 21.43 68.43 19.50
CA TRP A 193 21.02 68.31 18.11
C TRP A 193 19.50 68.37 17.97
N MET A 194 19.03 68.78 16.78
CA MET A 194 17.62 68.76 16.42
C MET A 194 17.43 68.60 14.91
N VAL A 195 16.22 68.20 14.54
CA VAL A 195 15.82 67.94 13.15
C VAL A 195 14.53 68.72 12.88
N GLY A 196 14.53 69.57 11.85
CA GLY A 196 13.32 70.30 11.44
C GLY A 196 13.56 71.40 10.41
N GLU A 197 12.52 72.16 10.10
CA GLU A 197 12.53 73.21 9.07
C GLU A 197 12.27 74.60 9.65
N GLY A 198 12.85 75.64 9.05
CA GLY A 198 12.58 77.03 9.41
C GLY A 198 13.11 77.47 10.78
N LEU A 199 14.08 76.74 11.33
CA LEU A 199 14.60 76.96 12.67
C LEU A 199 15.63 78.10 12.67
N THR A 200 15.47 79.06 13.57
CA THR A 200 16.42 80.15 13.78
C THR A 200 17.01 80.05 15.18
N PHE A 201 18.33 80.06 15.27
CA PHE A 201 19.04 80.04 16.54
C PHE A 201 19.54 81.44 16.88
N SER A 202 19.44 81.82 18.15
CA SER A 202 20.09 83.02 18.66
C SER A 202 20.85 82.66 19.94
N ILE A 203 22.07 83.19 20.05
CA ILE A 203 22.87 83.07 21.27
C ILE A 203 22.67 84.36 22.05
N GLN A 204 22.00 84.27 23.19
CA GLN A 204 21.92 85.38 24.13
C GLN A 204 23.04 85.22 25.15
N ARG A 205 23.95 86.20 25.25
CA ARG A 205 24.90 86.25 26.37
C ARG A 205 24.12 86.46 27.64
N ASN A 206 23.94 85.42 28.44
CA ASN A 206 23.62 85.58 29.85
C ASN A 206 24.94 85.91 30.57
N GLY A 207 25.31 87.19 30.51
CA GLY A 207 26.32 87.72 31.42
C GLY A 207 25.71 87.80 32.80
N LEU A 208 26.21 86.96 33.72
CA LEU A 208 26.08 87.20 35.16
C LEU A 208 27.04 88.32 35.57
#